data_AF-A0A925U3V8-F1
#
_entry.id   AF-A0A925U3V8-F1
#
_cell.length_a   1.000
_cell.length_b   1.000
_cell.length_c   1.000
_cell.angle_alpha   90.00
_cell.angle_beta   90.00
_cell.angle_gamma   90.00
#
_symmetry.space_group_name_H-M   'P 1'
#
loop_
_entity.id
_entity.type
_entity.pdbx_description
1 polymer ?
#
loop_
_entity_poly.entity_id
_entity_poly.type
_entity_poly.pdbx_seq_one_letter_code
_entity_poly.pdbx_strand_id
1 'polypeptide(L)'
;RRARWLHQSCHRSLYSNHLRAALQIAIEDDKQQTSVTFLSMACTGADIMEGFFAPWNGNTELAPNDAVTVSQLSGAANAMCKKRTAPQTFDFSQGGALPALLSINLRHCPENNTRPIDLLMLSVGGNDVGFTSLVANATVKLDAALEGLAPLFGAEVKINVEKAEAKAGGLKARYAALADAIKQHLHIEDSRRVLLTAYPQLSYDENGEMCRAGSDGMDISKYYEVQPGKAVSAEAFVENTLTRIMRASGKSHGWTFVDKHRTENWFRTHGVCAANDADRRSAALGVIKFPKRPTEPDSSDVNYAEAYRSTQMPKGMGHGLNETARVGSKWAPFEPQLFRPYASRQRWFRTPNDAYLAAHYHDDLLLGDMIAVTRFSAYSGAFHMTAEGHAAIADAVHEKAREVLGR
;
A
#
# COMPACT_ATOMS: atom_id res chain seq x y z
N ARG A 1 5.10 2.35 23.05
CA ARG A 1 5.32 3.46 22.08
C ARG A 1 4.35 3.27 20.92
N ARG A 2 3.74 4.34 20.38
CA ARG A 2 2.82 4.23 19.22
C ARG A 2 3.60 3.88 17.95
N ALA A 3 2.98 3.16 17.01
CA ALA A 3 3.53 2.94 15.68
C ALA A 3 3.73 4.29 14.97
N ARG A 4 4.80 4.42 14.18
CA ARG A 4 5.12 5.63 13.40
C ARG A 4 5.63 5.24 12.02
N TRP A 5 5.27 6.05 11.02
CA TRP A 5 5.84 5.96 9.69
C TRP A 5 7.27 6.50 9.65
N LEU A 6 8.10 5.97 8.75
CA LEU A 6 9.41 6.54 8.43
C LEU A 6 9.25 7.87 7.66
N HIS A 7 8.23 7.94 6.81
CA HIS A 7 7.77 9.13 6.12
C HIS A 7 6.26 9.12 6.15
N GLN A 8 5.66 10.15 6.76
CA GLN A 8 4.26 10.15 7.14
C GLN A 8 3.36 10.28 5.92
N SER A 9 3.59 11.24 5.03
CA SER A 9 2.72 11.40 3.85
C SER A 9 2.77 10.19 2.92
N CYS A 10 3.93 9.53 2.81
CA CYS A 10 4.07 8.36 1.94
C CYS A 10 3.67 7.03 2.57
N HIS A 11 3.25 7.01 3.85
CA HIS A 11 3.03 5.78 4.62
C HIS A 11 4.20 4.78 4.50
N ARG A 12 5.44 5.30 4.57
CA ARG A 12 6.64 4.47 4.37
C ARG A 12 6.97 3.68 5.64
N SER A 13 6.99 2.35 5.54
CA SER A 13 7.18 1.44 6.68
C SER A 13 8.59 0.85 6.75
N LEU A 14 9.13 0.77 7.97
CA LEU A 14 10.33 -0.03 8.30
C LEU A 14 10.07 -1.55 8.33
N TYR A 15 8.85 -1.99 8.01
CA TYR A 15 8.50 -3.41 7.89
C TYR A 15 8.15 -3.83 6.45
N SER A 16 8.43 -2.98 5.46
CA SER A 16 8.19 -3.29 4.05
C SER A 16 9.00 -4.50 3.57
N ASN A 17 8.47 -5.22 2.58
CA ASN A 17 9.17 -6.39 2.00
C ASN A 17 10.56 -6.02 1.47
N HIS A 18 10.69 -4.86 0.81
CA HIS A 18 11.94 -4.32 0.29
C HIS A 18 13.03 -4.19 1.38
N LEU A 19 12.69 -3.61 2.54
CA LEU A 19 13.65 -3.46 3.63
C LEU A 19 14.00 -4.81 4.26
N ARG A 20 13.02 -5.72 4.40
CA ARG A 20 13.26 -7.07 4.92
C ARG A 20 14.19 -7.88 4.02
N ALA A 21 13.99 -7.84 2.71
CA ALA A 21 14.87 -8.46 1.75
C ALA A 21 16.29 -7.85 1.80
N ALA A 22 16.39 -6.52 1.87
CA ALA A 22 17.67 -5.83 2.03
C ALA A 22 18.42 -6.20 3.33
N LEU A 23 17.69 -6.33 4.44
CA LEU A 23 18.24 -6.81 5.71
C LEU A 23 18.73 -8.25 5.59
N GLN A 24 17.94 -9.13 4.98
CA GLN A 24 18.32 -10.52 4.76
C GLN A 24 19.61 -10.63 3.93
N ILE A 25 19.73 -9.87 2.84
CA ILE A 25 20.95 -9.80 2.02
C ILE A 25 22.16 -9.35 2.84
N ALA A 26 21.97 -8.41 3.79
CA ALA A 26 23.04 -7.90 4.62
C ALA A 26 23.54 -8.92 5.65
N ILE A 27 22.64 -9.71 6.23
CA ILE A 27 22.95 -10.62 7.35
C ILE A 27 23.28 -12.05 6.90
N GLU A 28 22.88 -12.47 5.70
CA GLU A 28 23.13 -13.83 5.21
C GLU A 28 24.56 -14.08 4.72
N ASP A 29 25.36 -13.01 4.57
CA ASP A 29 26.76 -13.14 4.22
C ASP A 29 27.55 -13.68 5.42
N ASP A 30 27.83 -14.98 5.41
CA ASP A 30 28.59 -15.68 6.46
C ASP A 30 29.95 -15.04 6.76
N LYS A 31 30.54 -14.32 5.78
CA LYS A 31 31.83 -13.62 5.97
C LYS A 31 31.66 -12.24 6.61
N GLN A 32 30.43 -11.75 6.78
CA GLN A 32 30.10 -10.43 7.32
C GLN A 32 30.76 -9.27 6.55
N GLN A 33 30.93 -9.42 5.24
CA GLN A 33 31.59 -8.42 4.39
C GLN A 33 30.59 -7.59 3.58
N THR A 34 29.32 -7.95 3.62
CA THR A 34 28.25 -7.25 2.93
C THR A 34 27.73 -6.09 3.77
N SER A 35 27.80 -4.89 3.18
CA SER A 35 27.09 -3.72 3.69
C SER A 35 26.02 -3.30 2.69
N VAL A 36 24.76 -3.24 3.13
CA VAL A 36 23.64 -2.79 2.32
C VAL A 36 23.27 -1.35 2.69
N THR A 37 23.30 -0.44 1.71
CA THR A 37 22.62 0.85 1.85
C THR A 37 21.24 0.74 1.21
N PHE A 38 20.20 0.73 2.04
CA PHE A 38 18.83 0.70 1.57
C PHE A 38 18.25 2.12 1.47
N LEU A 39 17.67 2.43 0.32
CA LEU A 39 16.93 3.66 0.06
C LEU A 39 15.55 3.32 -0.47
N SER A 40 14.50 3.78 0.22
CA SER A 40 13.13 3.62 -0.24
C SER A 40 12.60 4.93 -0.78
N MET A 41 12.13 4.93 -2.02
CA MET A 41 11.31 6.00 -2.61
C MET A 41 9.82 5.64 -2.64
N ALA A 42 9.43 4.48 -2.11
CA ALA A 42 8.04 4.04 -2.08
C ALA A 42 7.13 5.09 -1.43
N CYS A 43 5.97 5.29 -2.04
CA CYS A 43 4.93 6.21 -1.59
C CYS A 43 3.56 5.60 -1.89
N THR A 44 2.68 5.56 -0.88
CA THR A 44 1.29 5.11 -1.07
C THR A 44 0.59 5.97 -2.12
N GLY A 45 -0.27 5.36 -2.93
CA GLY A 45 -1.04 6.05 -3.98
C GLY A 45 -0.27 6.38 -5.26
N ALA A 46 1.07 6.29 -5.26
CA ALA A 46 1.86 6.55 -6.46
C ALA A 46 1.57 5.53 -7.58
N ASP A 47 1.50 6.01 -8.82
CA ASP A 47 1.48 5.23 -10.05
C ASP A 47 2.70 5.58 -10.93
N ILE A 48 2.79 5.01 -12.14
CA ILE A 48 3.94 5.28 -13.03
C ILE A 48 3.97 6.75 -13.46
N MET A 49 2.82 7.36 -13.74
CA MET A 49 2.72 8.73 -14.23
C MET A 49 2.84 9.73 -13.07
N GLU A 50 2.01 9.56 -12.04
CA GLU A 50 1.93 10.38 -10.83
C GLU A 50 2.65 9.66 -9.68
N GLY A 51 3.85 10.12 -9.37
CA GLY A 51 4.72 9.52 -8.36
C GLY A 51 6.07 9.14 -8.95
N PHE A 52 6.11 8.21 -9.91
CA PHE A 52 7.39 7.83 -10.52
C PHE A 52 7.96 8.95 -11.41
N PHE A 53 7.17 9.45 -12.38
CA PHE A 53 7.59 10.55 -13.28
C PHE A 53 7.29 11.94 -12.73
N ALA A 54 6.07 12.18 -12.27
CA ALA A 54 5.65 13.45 -11.67
C ALA A 54 5.70 13.39 -10.13
N PRO A 55 5.84 14.53 -9.43
CA PRO A 55 5.68 14.57 -7.98
C PRO A 55 4.30 14.05 -7.56
N TRP A 56 4.27 13.24 -6.49
CA TRP A 56 3.06 12.80 -5.81
C TRP A 56 3.20 13.12 -4.34
N ASN A 57 2.35 14.00 -3.81
CA ASN A 57 2.51 14.55 -2.46
C ASN A 57 2.33 13.51 -1.33
N GLY A 58 1.81 12.32 -1.65
CA GLY A 58 1.37 11.34 -0.65
C GLY A 58 0.06 11.78 0.02
N ASN A 59 -0.30 11.07 1.09
CA ASN A 59 -1.39 11.43 1.97
C ASN A 59 -0.95 12.54 2.95
N THR A 60 -1.13 13.80 2.56
CA THR A 60 -0.66 14.98 3.31
C THR A 60 -1.58 15.42 4.45
N GLU A 61 -2.73 14.77 4.65
CA GLU A 61 -3.75 15.21 5.61
C GLU A 61 -3.21 15.32 7.03
N LEU A 62 -2.31 14.41 7.40
CA LEU A 62 -1.73 14.35 8.74
C LEU A 62 -0.37 15.02 8.88
N ALA A 63 0.24 15.39 7.76
CA ALA A 63 1.57 15.99 7.73
C ALA A 63 1.74 16.83 6.45
N PRO A 64 1.02 17.96 6.34
CA PRO A 64 1.08 18.80 5.14
C PRO A 64 2.50 19.34 4.86
N ASN A 65 3.30 19.50 5.92
CA ASN A 65 4.69 19.92 5.82
C ASN A 65 5.67 18.77 5.47
N ASP A 66 5.19 17.52 5.45
CA ASP A 66 5.95 16.33 5.03
C ASP A 66 5.53 15.91 3.61
N ALA A 67 5.01 16.83 2.79
CA ALA A 67 4.61 16.53 1.42
C ALA A 67 5.85 16.24 0.55
N VAL A 68 5.76 15.20 -0.28
CA VAL A 68 6.81 14.92 -1.28
C VAL A 68 6.71 15.92 -2.42
N THR A 69 7.79 16.66 -2.66
CA THR A 69 7.82 17.76 -3.64
C THR A 69 8.51 17.42 -4.96
N VAL A 70 9.05 16.21 -5.08
CA VAL A 70 9.74 15.71 -6.28
C VAL A 70 9.26 14.32 -6.64
N SER A 71 9.40 13.92 -7.90
CA SER A 71 9.09 12.54 -8.29
C SER A 71 10.04 11.55 -7.63
N GLN A 72 9.62 10.28 -7.53
CA GLN A 72 10.45 9.20 -6.98
C GLN A 72 11.77 9.07 -7.76
N LEU A 73 11.73 9.29 -9.08
CA LEU A 73 12.91 9.24 -9.92
C LEU A 73 13.90 10.37 -9.60
N SER A 74 13.40 11.61 -9.46
CA SER A 74 14.21 12.75 -9.02
C SER A 74 14.73 12.58 -7.59
N GLY A 75 13.92 12.02 -6.70
CA GLY A 75 14.31 11.70 -5.33
C GLY A 75 15.45 10.69 -5.27
N ALA A 76 15.38 9.62 -6.08
CA ALA A 76 16.45 8.64 -6.22
C ALA A 76 17.74 9.30 -6.74
N ALA A 77 17.67 10.08 -7.82
CA ALA A 77 18.84 10.79 -8.35
C ALA A 77 19.46 11.73 -7.30
N ASN A 78 18.65 12.51 -6.58
CA ASN A 78 19.13 13.39 -5.51
C ASN A 78 19.91 12.62 -4.43
N ALA A 79 19.42 11.46 -4.02
CA ALA A 79 20.02 10.67 -2.95
C ALA A 79 21.30 9.94 -3.38
N MET A 80 21.41 9.58 -4.65
CA MET A 80 22.57 8.86 -5.19
C MET A 80 23.69 9.79 -5.67
N CYS A 81 23.38 11.06 -5.94
CA CYS A 81 24.35 11.97 -6.54
C CYS A 81 25.43 12.40 -5.54
N LYS A 82 26.70 12.22 -5.91
CA LYS A 82 27.85 12.66 -5.09
C LYS A 82 27.96 14.18 -5.00
N LYS A 83 27.37 14.89 -5.95
CA LYS A 83 27.24 16.37 -5.99
C LYS A 83 25.78 16.74 -6.11
N ARG A 84 25.49 18.02 -6.38
CA ARG A 84 24.12 18.47 -6.65
C ARG A 84 23.66 17.98 -8.02
N THR A 85 22.43 17.49 -8.08
CA THR A 85 21.72 17.24 -9.34
C THR A 85 21.39 18.55 -10.05
N ALA A 86 21.22 18.49 -11.37
CA ALA A 86 20.73 19.60 -12.19
C ALA A 86 19.36 19.25 -12.78
N PRO A 87 18.48 20.23 -13.04
CA PRO A 87 17.28 19.97 -13.84
C PRO A 87 17.68 19.57 -15.27
N GLN A 88 17.04 18.55 -15.81
CA GLN A 88 17.20 18.12 -17.19
C GLN A 88 15.87 17.60 -17.74
N THR A 89 15.61 17.88 -19.02
CA THR A 89 14.44 17.40 -19.74
C THR A 89 14.74 16.06 -20.40
N PHE A 90 13.80 15.13 -20.28
CA PHE A 90 13.85 13.81 -20.93
C PHE A 90 12.55 13.57 -21.70
N ASP A 91 12.67 12.79 -22.78
CA ASP A 91 11.52 12.28 -23.52
C ASP A 91 11.33 10.80 -23.18
N PHE A 92 10.22 10.49 -22.51
CA PHE A 92 9.75 9.13 -22.27
C PHE A 92 8.37 8.89 -22.88
N SER A 93 8.01 9.64 -23.91
CA SER A 93 6.70 9.58 -24.57
C SER A 93 6.43 8.28 -25.31
N GLN A 94 7.43 7.40 -25.44
CA GLN A 94 7.32 6.13 -26.17
C GLN A 94 6.83 6.34 -27.61
N GLY A 95 7.50 7.24 -28.33
CA GLY A 95 7.13 7.59 -29.71
C GLY A 95 5.73 8.24 -29.81
N GLY A 96 5.32 8.97 -28.77
CA GLY A 96 4.02 9.64 -28.71
C GLY A 96 2.86 8.82 -28.13
N ALA A 97 3.08 7.56 -27.75
CA ALA A 97 2.05 6.76 -27.06
C ALA A 97 1.67 7.32 -25.68
N LEU A 98 2.58 8.06 -25.03
CA LEU A 98 2.41 8.75 -23.75
C LEU A 98 2.78 10.23 -23.90
N PRO A 99 1.94 11.05 -24.55
CA PRO A 99 2.27 12.44 -24.87
C PRO A 99 2.60 13.30 -23.62
N ALA A 100 2.03 12.94 -22.46
CA ALA A 100 2.33 13.58 -21.18
C ALA A 100 3.80 13.45 -20.73
N LEU A 101 4.58 12.53 -21.33
CA LEU A 101 5.99 12.28 -20.99
C LEU A 101 6.98 12.78 -22.05
N LEU A 102 6.54 13.58 -23.04
CA LEU A 102 7.40 14.09 -24.11
C LEU A 102 8.52 15.02 -23.62
N SER A 103 8.26 15.78 -22.55
CA SER A 103 9.20 16.78 -22.01
C SER A 103 9.17 16.79 -20.49
N ILE A 104 9.46 15.65 -19.86
CA ILE A 104 9.48 15.57 -18.39
C ILE A 104 10.75 16.22 -17.84
N ASN A 105 10.60 17.14 -16.89
CA ASN A 105 11.72 17.78 -16.21
C ASN A 105 12.04 17.04 -14.91
N LEU A 106 13.25 16.51 -14.81
CA LEU A 106 13.70 15.71 -13.67
C LEU A 106 15.00 16.27 -13.08
N ARG A 107 15.26 15.96 -11.80
CA ARG A 107 16.57 16.16 -11.20
C ARG A 107 17.50 15.06 -11.69
N HIS A 108 18.47 15.38 -12.54
CA HIS A 108 19.40 14.40 -13.07
C HIS A 108 20.76 14.43 -12.38
N CYS A 109 21.32 13.23 -12.17
CA CYS A 109 22.71 13.04 -11.79
C CYS A 109 23.46 12.33 -12.93
N PRO A 110 24.54 12.94 -13.47
CA PRO A 110 25.38 12.27 -14.46
C PRO A 110 25.98 10.97 -13.92
N GLU A 111 26.11 9.97 -14.77
CA GLU A 111 26.58 8.62 -14.43
C GLU A 111 27.93 8.62 -13.71
N ASN A 112 28.91 9.39 -14.20
CA ASN A 112 30.24 9.50 -13.58
C ASN A 112 30.22 10.12 -12.16
N ASN A 113 29.08 10.69 -11.75
CA ASN A 113 28.87 11.34 -10.47
C ASN A 113 27.80 10.67 -9.61
N THR A 114 27.15 9.61 -10.11
CA THR A 114 26.17 8.85 -9.33
C THR A 114 26.85 7.76 -8.49
N ARG A 115 26.25 7.41 -7.36
CA ARG A 115 26.51 6.12 -6.72
C ARG A 115 25.75 5.04 -7.52
N PRO A 116 26.40 3.93 -7.90
CA PRO A 116 25.74 2.85 -8.65
C PRO A 116 24.66 2.17 -7.80
N ILE A 117 23.60 1.68 -8.46
CA ILE A 117 22.55 0.86 -7.85
C ILE A 117 22.85 -0.62 -8.14
N ASP A 118 23.03 -1.41 -7.09
CA ASP A 118 23.25 -2.85 -7.23
C ASP A 118 21.95 -3.64 -7.47
N LEU A 119 20.81 -3.13 -6.97
CA LEU A 119 19.51 -3.79 -7.07
C LEU A 119 18.40 -2.75 -6.96
N LEU A 120 17.42 -2.79 -7.88
CA LEU A 120 16.19 -2.03 -7.80
C LEU A 120 15.02 -2.98 -7.55
N MET A 121 14.39 -2.87 -6.38
CA MET A 121 13.15 -3.60 -6.07
C MET A 121 11.96 -2.68 -6.32
N LEU A 122 11.03 -3.12 -7.16
CA LEU A 122 9.93 -2.32 -7.69
C LEU A 122 8.61 -3.09 -7.62
N SER A 123 7.56 -2.44 -7.14
CA SER A 123 6.17 -2.90 -7.29
C SER A 123 5.31 -1.68 -7.61
N VAL A 124 4.82 -1.62 -8.84
CA VAL A 124 4.04 -0.50 -9.40
C VAL A 124 3.05 -1.06 -10.44
N GLY A 125 2.08 -0.29 -10.91
CA GLY A 125 1.08 -0.73 -11.89
C GLY A 125 -0.31 -0.98 -11.30
N GLY A 126 -0.43 -1.21 -9.99
CA GLY A 126 -1.73 -1.42 -9.34
C GLY A 126 -2.60 -0.16 -9.38
N ASN A 127 -2.03 1.00 -9.00
CA ASN A 127 -2.74 2.27 -9.06
C ASN A 127 -3.03 2.71 -10.50
N ASP A 128 -2.12 2.43 -11.44
CA ASP A 128 -2.29 2.69 -12.88
C ASP A 128 -3.55 2.05 -13.47
N VAL A 129 -3.98 0.91 -12.91
CA VAL A 129 -5.20 0.19 -13.34
C VAL A 129 -6.39 0.41 -12.40
N GLY A 130 -6.24 1.25 -11.39
CA GLY A 130 -7.28 1.55 -10.39
C GLY A 130 -7.57 0.39 -9.43
N PHE A 131 -6.56 -0.41 -9.08
CA PHE A 131 -6.71 -1.54 -8.16
C PHE A 131 -7.35 -1.14 -6.82
N THR A 132 -6.99 0.01 -6.25
CA THR A 132 -7.62 0.50 -5.01
C THR A 132 -9.12 0.73 -5.17
N SER A 133 -9.55 1.30 -6.30
CA SER A 133 -10.96 1.50 -6.63
C SER A 133 -11.69 0.17 -6.92
N LEU A 134 -10.98 -0.88 -7.40
CA LEU A 134 -11.53 -2.24 -7.49
C LEU A 134 -11.75 -2.87 -6.11
N VAL A 135 -10.79 -2.71 -5.20
CA VAL A 135 -10.92 -3.18 -3.80
C VAL A 135 -12.08 -2.46 -3.11
N ALA A 136 -12.19 -1.14 -3.27
CA ALA A 136 -13.34 -0.37 -2.79
C ALA A 136 -14.65 -0.87 -3.40
N ASN A 137 -14.66 -1.22 -4.69
CA ASN A 137 -15.84 -1.82 -5.33
C ASN A 137 -16.23 -3.18 -4.72
N ALA A 138 -15.24 -3.99 -4.36
CA ALA A 138 -15.45 -5.31 -3.75
C ALA A 138 -15.78 -5.27 -2.25
N THR A 139 -15.65 -4.12 -1.57
CA THR A 139 -15.77 -4.05 -0.09
C THR A 139 -16.72 -2.96 0.41
N VAL A 140 -17.19 -2.05 -0.45
CA VAL A 140 -18.10 -0.95 -0.07
C VAL A 140 -19.46 -1.11 -0.75
N LYS A 141 -20.55 -1.04 0.02
CA LYS A 141 -21.93 -1.30 -0.44
C LYS A 141 -22.58 -0.17 -1.24
N LEU A 142 -22.23 1.09 -1.00
CA LEU A 142 -22.92 2.19 -1.69
C LEU A 142 -22.38 2.34 -3.10
N ASP A 143 -23.24 2.10 -4.08
CA ASP A 143 -22.93 2.41 -5.48
C ASP A 143 -23.37 3.87 -5.78
N ALA A 144 -24.68 4.17 -5.70
CA ALA A 144 -25.23 5.46 -6.15
C ALA A 144 -24.82 6.70 -5.33
N ALA A 145 -24.71 6.59 -4.00
CA ALA A 145 -24.37 7.75 -3.16
C ALA A 145 -22.87 8.11 -3.21
N LEU A 146 -22.01 7.14 -3.56
CA LEU A 146 -20.56 7.37 -3.67
C LEU A 146 -20.17 7.94 -5.02
N GLU A 147 -20.82 7.49 -6.08
CA GLU A 147 -20.68 8.08 -7.42
C GLU A 147 -21.03 9.57 -7.41
N GLY A 148 -22.05 9.97 -6.64
CA GLY A 148 -22.42 11.39 -6.45
C GLY A 148 -21.37 12.23 -5.72
N LEU A 149 -20.43 11.61 -4.99
CA LEU A 149 -19.35 12.30 -4.27
C LEU A 149 -18.03 12.30 -5.05
N ALA A 150 -17.93 11.60 -6.18
CA ALA A 150 -16.72 11.56 -7.01
C ALA A 150 -16.12 12.96 -7.33
N PRO A 151 -16.92 14.02 -7.60
CA PRO A 151 -16.37 15.36 -7.84
C PRO A 151 -15.61 15.96 -6.65
N LEU A 152 -15.97 15.60 -5.41
CA LEU A 152 -15.29 16.10 -4.21
C LEU A 152 -13.88 15.51 -4.04
N PHE A 153 -13.67 14.31 -4.58
CA PHE A 153 -12.44 13.56 -4.40
C PHE A 153 -11.53 13.56 -5.63
N GLY A 154 -11.95 14.21 -6.72
CA GLY A 154 -11.16 14.36 -7.93
C GLY A 154 -10.83 13.05 -8.66
N ALA A 155 -11.37 11.91 -8.23
CA ALA A 155 -11.24 10.64 -8.95
C ALA A 155 -12.44 9.71 -8.68
N GLU A 156 -12.54 8.65 -9.50
CA GLU A 156 -13.53 7.60 -9.32
C GLU A 156 -13.18 6.71 -8.11
N VAL A 157 -13.98 6.83 -7.05
CA VAL A 157 -13.86 6.08 -5.80
C VAL A 157 -13.96 4.56 -6.03
N LYS A 158 -14.83 4.14 -6.94
CA LYS A 158 -15.08 2.72 -7.26
C LYS A 158 -15.02 2.54 -8.77
N ILE A 159 -14.41 1.46 -9.22
CA ILE A 159 -14.44 1.04 -10.62
C ILE A 159 -14.84 -0.43 -10.73
N ASN A 160 -15.43 -0.80 -11.85
CA ASN A 160 -15.66 -2.20 -12.23
C ASN A 160 -14.46 -2.76 -13.01
N VAL A 161 -14.48 -4.05 -13.30
CA VAL A 161 -13.40 -4.72 -14.05
C VAL A 161 -13.25 -4.16 -15.47
N GLU A 162 -14.34 -3.84 -16.15
CA GLU A 162 -14.31 -3.23 -17.49
C GLU A 162 -13.50 -1.93 -17.53
N LYS A 163 -13.74 -1.01 -16.59
CA LYS A 163 -12.95 0.21 -16.48
C LYS A 163 -11.49 -0.06 -16.13
N ALA A 164 -11.22 -1.06 -15.29
CA ALA A 164 -9.85 -1.46 -14.95
C ALA A 164 -9.11 -2.06 -16.17
N GLU A 165 -9.80 -2.84 -17.00
CA GLU A 165 -9.28 -3.35 -18.28
C GLU A 165 -8.99 -2.23 -19.27
N ALA A 166 -9.87 -1.24 -19.37
CA ALA A 166 -9.63 -0.05 -20.18
C ALA A 166 -8.37 0.71 -19.71
N LYS A 167 -8.22 0.93 -18.40
CA LYS A 167 -7.00 1.55 -17.82
C LYS A 167 -5.74 0.71 -18.06
N ALA A 168 -5.85 -0.62 -18.06
CA ALA A 168 -4.74 -1.53 -18.34
C ALA A 168 -4.23 -1.46 -19.78
N GLY A 169 -5.05 -0.97 -20.73
CA GLY A 169 -4.67 -0.84 -22.15
C GLY A 169 -3.39 -0.02 -22.38
N GLY A 170 -3.17 1.04 -21.58
CA GLY A 170 -1.96 1.88 -21.65
C GLY A 170 -0.77 1.38 -20.83
N LEU A 171 -0.94 0.34 -20.01
CA LEU A 171 0.05 -0.04 -19.00
C LEU A 171 1.37 -0.55 -19.60
N LYS A 172 1.32 -1.25 -20.74
CA LYS A 172 2.55 -1.70 -21.44
C LYS A 172 3.43 -0.54 -21.88
N ALA A 173 2.83 0.51 -22.45
CA ALA A 173 3.56 1.72 -22.84
C ALA A 173 4.15 2.42 -21.60
N ARG A 174 3.41 2.48 -20.49
CA ARG A 174 3.92 3.04 -19.22
C ARG A 174 5.12 2.24 -18.69
N TYR A 175 5.11 0.91 -18.79
CA TYR A 175 6.27 0.09 -18.46
C TYR A 175 7.46 0.31 -19.39
N ALA A 176 7.24 0.56 -20.68
CA ALA A 176 8.32 0.87 -21.61
C ALA A 176 8.97 2.23 -21.28
N ALA A 177 8.15 3.25 -20.97
CA ALA A 177 8.66 4.53 -20.44
C ALA A 177 9.45 4.35 -19.15
N LEU A 178 8.92 3.53 -18.22
CA LEU A 178 9.59 3.20 -16.97
C LEU A 178 10.95 2.54 -17.20
N ALA A 179 11.07 1.65 -18.18
CA ALA A 179 12.32 1.00 -18.54
C ALA A 179 13.36 1.97 -19.12
N ASP A 180 12.94 2.87 -20.02
CA ASP A 180 13.81 3.91 -20.55
C ASP A 180 14.30 4.84 -19.43
N ALA A 181 13.41 5.20 -18.52
CA ALA A 181 13.73 6.06 -17.39
C ALA A 181 14.70 5.40 -16.40
N ILE A 182 14.49 4.12 -16.06
CA ILE A 182 15.42 3.37 -15.21
C ILE A 182 16.81 3.30 -15.86
N LYS A 183 16.88 3.01 -17.16
CA LYS A 183 18.15 2.92 -17.88
C LYS A 183 18.86 4.28 -17.96
N GLN A 184 18.15 5.31 -18.42
CA GLN A 184 18.75 6.62 -18.72
C GLN A 184 19.00 7.48 -17.46
N HIS A 185 18.26 7.24 -16.39
CA HIS A 185 18.27 8.12 -15.22
C HIS A 185 18.80 7.45 -13.95
N LEU A 186 18.63 6.14 -13.79
CA LEU A 186 19.18 5.38 -12.66
C LEU A 186 20.47 4.62 -13.01
N HIS A 187 20.85 4.58 -14.29
CA HIS A 187 22.11 4.00 -14.76
C HIS A 187 22.28 2.52 -14.36
N ILE A 188 21.19 1.75 -14.38
CA ILE A 188 21.23 0.31 -14.12
C ILE A 188 21.54 -0.41 -15.43
N GLU A 189 22.79 -0.88 -15.58
CA GLU A 189 23.26 -1.54 -16.81
C GLU A 189 22.68 -2.96 -16.98
N ASP A 190 22.76 -3.79 -15.94
CA ASP A 190 22.19 -5.15 -15.96
C ASP A 190 20.72 -5.10 -15.57
N SER A 191 19.84 -5.14 -16.57
CA SER A 191 18.39 -5.02 -16.37
C SER A 191 17.80 -6.13 -15.51
N ARG A 192 18.48 -7.27 -15.35
CA ARG A 192 18.04 -8.36 -14.44
C ARG A 192 18.04 -7.91 -12.98
N ARG A 193 18.81 -6.86 -12.63
CA ARG A 193 18.85 -6.25 -11.29
C ARG A 193 17.64 -5.37 -10.98
N VAL A 194 16.71 -5.24 -11.92
CA VAL A 194 15.38 -4.67 -11.67
C VAL A 194 14.42 -5.81 -11.34
N LEU A 195 13.95 -5.85 -10.10
CA LEU A 195 13.04 -6.85 -9.58
C LEU A 195 11.62 -6.27 -9.59
N LEU A 196 10.81 -6.68 -10.56
CA LEU A 196 9.41 -6.31 -10.64
C LEU A 196 8.57 -7.33 -9.86
N THR A 197 8.01 -6.90 -8.73
CA THR A 197 7.30 -7.77 -7.78
C THR A 197 5.80 -7.71 -8.00
N ALA A 198 5.20 -8.89 -8.21
CA ALA A 198 3.76 -9.05 -8.33
C ALA A 198 3.03 -8.67 -7.03
N TYR A 199 1.76 -8.27 -7.16
CA TYR A 199 0.88 -8.08 -6.01
C TYR A 199 0.42 -9.45 -5.46
N PRO A 200 0.15 -9.61 -4.17
CA PRO A 200 -0.33 -10.88 -3.60
C PRO A 200 -1.81 -11.17 -3.94
N GLN A 201 -2.24 -12.40 -3.68
CA GLN A 201 -3.66 -12.77 -3.67
C GLN A 201 -4.33 -12.20 -2.42
N LEU A 202 -5.51 -11.59 -2.55
CA LEU A 202 -6.15 -10.85 -1.47
C LEU A 202 -7.43 -11.54 -0.96
N SER A 203 -8.29 -12.03 -1.85
CA SER A 203 -9.71 -12.24 -1.57
C SER A 203 -10.07 -13.66 -1.11
N TYR A 204 -9.28 -14.19 -0.18
CA TYR A 204 -9.42 -15.57 0.32
C TYR A 204 -9.59 -15.64 1.85
N ASP A 205 -10.15 -16.75 2.31
CA ASP A 205 -10.26 -17.13 3.73
C ASP A 205 -9.14 -18.08 4.18
N GLU A 206 -9.19 -18.54 5.44
CA GLU A 206 -8.18 -19.43 6.01
C GLU A 206 -8.10 -20.83 5.37
N ASN A 207 -9.15 -21.24 4.66
CA ASN A 207 -9.23 -22.53 3.97
C ASN A 207 -8.79 -22.43 2.51
N GLY A 208 -8.43 -21.23 2.03
CA GLY A 208 -8.12 -21.00 0.63
C GLY A 208 -9.37 -20.88 -0.26
N GLU A 209 -10.56 -20.76 0.34
CA GLU A 209 -11.79 -20.47 -0.38
C GLU A 209 -11.91 -18.96 -0.61
N MET A 210 -12.66 -18.57 -1.64
CA MET A 210 -12.96 -17.16 -1.88
C MET A 210 -13.76 -16.59 -0.72
N CYS A 211 -13.48 -15.34 -0.37
CA CYS A 211 -14.20 -14.62 0.67
C CYS A 211 -15.73 -14.74 0.49
N ARG A 212 -16.40 -15.12 1.57
CA ARG A 212 -17.86 -15.04 1.68
C ARG A 212 -18.29 -13.61 1.99
N ALA A 213 -19.58 -13.32 1.83
CA ALA A 213 -20.14 -12.05 2.22
C ALA A 213 -19.99 -11.86 3.74
N GLY A 214 -19.57 -10.68 4.17
CA GLY A 214 -19.33 -10.40 5.58
C GLY A 214 -18.55 -9.11 5.84
N SER A 215 -18.57 -8.66 7.09
CA SER A 215 -17.93 -7.43 7.56
C SER A 215 -16.88 -7.67 8.65
N ASP A 216 -16.35 -8.90 8.77
CA ASP A 216 -15.32 -9.22 9.75
C ASP A 216 -14.05 -8.39 9.49
N GLY A 217 -13.61 -7.66 10.53
CA GLY A 217 -12.54 -6.68 10.40
C GLY A 217 -12.94 -5.37 9.70
N MET A 218 -14.21 -5.17 9.34
CA MET A 218 -14.68 -4.00 8.59
C MET A 218 -15.90 -3.30 9.21
N ASP A 219 -16.25 -3.62 10.46
CA ASP A 219 -17.42 -3.06 11.15
C ASP A 219 -17.23 -1.63 11.70
N ILE A 220 -16.12 -0.96 11.34
CA ILE A 220 -15.93 0.50 11.52
C ILE A 220 -17.05 1.32 10.86
N SER A 221 -17.68 0.81 9.81
CA SER A 221 -18.87 1.41 9.22
C SER A 221 -19.80 0.37 8.62
N LYS A 222 -21.12 0.61 8.69
CA LYS A 222 -22.16 -0.26 8.10
C LYS A 222 -22.04 -0.42 6.57
N TYR A 223 -21.25 0.45 5.94
CA TYR A 223 -21.06 0.49 4.50
C TYR A 223 -20.02 -0.47 3.98
N TYR A 224 -19.21 -1.06 4.87
CA TYR A 224 -18.31 -2.14 4.48
C TYR A 224 -19.00 -3.49 4.54
N GLU A 225 -18.83 -4.25 3.46
CA GLU A 225 -19.06 -5.69 3.41
C GLU A 225 -18.36 -6.22 2.16
N VAL A 226 -17.72 -7.38 2.30
CA VAL A 226 -17.16 -8.07 1.15
C VAL A 226 -18.29 -8.48 0.21
N GLN A 227 -18.14 -8.14 -1.06
CA GLN A 227 -19.05 -8.46 -2.16
C GLN A 227 -18.43 -9.63 -2.96
N PRO A 228 -18.78 -10.90 -2.70
CA PRO A 228 -18.01 -12.04 -3.21
C PRO A 228 -17.86 -12.08 -4.72
N GLY A 229 -18.94 -11.79 -5.47
CA GLY A 229 -18.88 -11.74 -6.93
C GLY A 229 -17.90 -10.69 -7.45
N LYS A 230 -17.89 -9.49 -6.84
CA LYS A 230 -16.96 -8.42 -7.20
C LYS A 230 -15.51 -8.77 -6.80
N ALA A 231 -15.32 -9.43 -5.65
CA ALA A 231 -14.01 -9.91 -5.21
C ALA A 231 -13.43 -10.99 -6.14
N VAL A 232 -14.26 -11.94 -6.61
CA VAL A 232 -13.88 -12.94 -7.62
C VAL A 232 -13.45 -12.28 -8.92
N SER A 233 -14.24 -11.32 -9.42
CA SER A 233 -13.89 -10.60 -10.65
C SER A 233 -12.61 -9.78 -10.49
N ALA A 234 -12.39 -9.16 -9.32
CA ALA A 234 -11.17 -8.41 -9.03
C ALA A 234 -9.92 -9.32 -8.97
N GLU A 235 -9.97 -10.46 -8.29
CA GLU A 235 -8.87 -11.45 -8.29
C GLU A 235 -8.59 -11.96 -9.70
N ALA A 236 -9.64 -12.29 -10.45
CA ALA A 236 -9.50 -12.73 -11.83
C ALA A 236 -8.83 -11.65 -12.69
N PHE A 237 -9.19 -10.37 -12.53
CA PHE A 237 -8.54 -9.27 -13.23
C PHE A 237 -7.05 -9.12 -12.85
N VAL A 238 -6.72 -9.20 -11.55
CA VAL A 238 -5.32 -9.10 -11.10
C VAL A 238 -4.48 -10.25 -11.68
N GLU A 239 -5.01 -11.47 -11.68
CA GLU A 239 -4.31 -12.64 -12.21
C GLU A 239 -4.20 -12.59 -13.74
N ASN A 240 -5.32 -12.36 -14.42
CA ASN A 240 -5.43 -12.50 -15.86
C ASN A 240 -4.97 -11.27 -16.64
N THR A 241 -4.99 -10.09 -16.04
CA THR A 241 -4.66 -8.85 -16.75
C THR A 241 -3.42 -8.21 -16.17
N LEU A 242 -3.49 -7.74 -14.92
CA LEU A 242 -2.40 -6.98 -14.31
C LEU A 242 -1.11 -7.79 -14.22
N THR A 243 -1.15 -8.97 -13.58
CA THR A 243 0.04 -9.82 -13.38
C THR A 243 0.62 -10.30 -14.70
N ARG A 244 -0.23 -10.62 -15.70
CA ARG A 244 0.26 -10.99 -17.04
C ARG A 244 0.96 -9.82 -17.74
N ILE A 245 0.41 -8.61 -17.67
CA ILE A 245 1.07 -7.42 -18.23
C ILE A 245 2.40 -7.16 -17.52
N MET A 246 2.42 -7.19 -16.18
CA MET A 246 3.64 -7.00 -15.41
C MET A 246 4.73 -8.02 -15.79
N ARG A 247 4.37 -9.32 -15.85
CA ARG A 247 5.31 -10.38 -16.25
C ARG A 247 5.82 -10.19 -17.67
N ALA A 248 4.92 -9.90 -18.61
CA ALA A 248 5.27 -9.69 -20.01
C ALA A 248 6.19 -8.48 -20.18
N SER A 249 5.88 -7.36 -19.51
CA SER A 249 6.71 -6.15 -19.50
C SER A 249 8.07 -6.41 -18.85
N GLY A 250 8.12 -7.10 -17.71
CA GLY A 250 9.37 -7.50 -17.08
C GLY A 250 10.25 -8.31 -18.04
N LYS A 251 9.67 -9.34 -18.69
CA LYS A 251 10.37 -10.13 -19.71
C LYS A 251 10.87 -9.29 -20.89
N SER A 252 10.03 -8.40 -21.43
CA SER A 252 10.39 -7.55 -22.58
C SER A 252 11.56 -6.60 -22.30
N HIS A 253 11.74 -6.19 -21.04
CA HIS A 253 12.81 -5.27 -20.64
C HIS A 253 13.97 -5.98 -19.90
N GLY A 254 13.96 -7.32 -19.85
CA GLY A 254 15.01 -8.11 -19.20
C GLY A 254 15.02 -8.03 -17.67
N TRP A 255 13.93 -7.57 -17.07
CA TRP A 255 13.77 -7.51 -15.61
C TRP A 255 13.45 -8.88 -15.02
N THR A 256 13.86 -9.06 -13.77
CA THR A 256 13.51 -10.24 -12.98
C THR A 256 12.11 -10.07 -12.41
N PHE A 257 11.17 -10.93 -12.80
CA PHE A 257 9.81 -10.91 -12.25
C PHE A 257 9.73 -11.78 -10.99
N VAL A 258 9.17 -11.22 -9.91
CA VAL A 258 9.04 -11.88 -8.60
C VAL A 258 7.57 -12.18 -8.33
N ASP A 259 7.20 -13.45 -8.38
CA ASP A 259 5.81 -13.91 -8.28
C ASP A 259 5.62 -15.23 -7.53
N LYS A 260 6.68 -15.79 -6.93
CA LYS A 260 6.63 -17.07 -6.22
C LYS A 260 5.51 -17.11 -5.17
N HIS A 261 5.34 -16.02 -4.43
CA HIS A 261 4.25 -15.88 -3.46
C HIS A 261 2.83 -16.00 -4.05
N ARG A 262 2.66 -15.73 -5.35
CA ARG A 262 1.41 -16.00 -6.08
C ARG A 262 1.36 -17.43 -6.63
N THR A 263 2.41 -17.87 -7.33
CA THR A 263 2.42 -19.18 -8.03
C THR A 263 2.35 -20.35 -7.06
N GLU A 264 2.90 -20.18 -5.86
CA GLU A 264 2.83 -21.16 -4.77
C GLU A 264 1.69 -20.88 -3.78
N ASN A 265 0.82 -19.91 -4.08
CA ASN A 265 -0.40 -19.64 -3.32
C ASN A 265 -0.18 -19.34 -1.83
N TRP A 266 0.97 -18.74 -1.46
CA TRP A 266 1.30 -18.46 -0.05
C TRP A 266 0.22 -17.62 0.66
N PHE A 267 -0.43 -16.73 -0.10
CA PHE A 267 -1.47 -15.85 0.42
C PHE A 267 -2.89 -16.45 0.39
N ARG A 268 -3.12 -17.59 -0.27
CA ARG A 268 -4.48 -18.14 -0.40
C ARG A 268 -5.11 -18.48 0.95
N THR A 269 -4.36 -18.97 1.91
CA THR A 269 -4.88 -19.25 3.28
C THR A 269 -4.66 -18.09 4.25
N HIS A 270 -4.16 -16.95 3.76
CA HIS A 270 -3.82 -15.76 4.55
C HIS A 270 -4.46 -14.49 3.97
N GLY A 271 -5.50 -14.66 3.15
CA GLY A 271 -6.24 -13.57 2.50
C GLY A 271 -6.98 -12.69 3.50
N VAL A 272 -7.64 -11.65 2.98
CA VAL A 272 -8.29 -10.60 3.78
C VAL A 272 -9.43 -11.13 4.68
N CYS A 273 -9.99 -12.30 4.35
CA CYS A 273 -11.06 -12.94 5.11
C CYS A 273 -10.56 -14.05 6.03
N ALA A 274 -9.26 -14.33 6.05
CA ALA A 274 -8.71 -15.44 6.81
C ALA A 274 -8.72 -15.15 8.32
N ALA A 275 -9.27 -16.08 9.10
CA ALA A 275 -9.22 -16.00 10.56
C ALA A 275 -9.20 -17.40 11.17
N ASN A 276 -8.14 -17.72 11.91
CA ASN A 276 -8.08 -18.96 12.67
C ASN A 276 -8.87 -18.87 13.98
N ASP A 277 -8.97 -19.98 14.71
CA ASP A 277 -9.71 -20.03 15.97
C ASP A 277 -9.21 -19.05 17.04
N ALA A 278 -7.89 -18.80 17.10
CA ALA A 278 -7.32 -17.85 18.05
C ALA A 278 -7.71 -16.41 17.70
N ASP A 279 -7.70 -16.08 16.40
CA ASP A 279 -8.18 -14.82 15.88
C ASP A 279 -9.67 -14.60 16.16
N ARG A 280 -10.50 -15.64 16.00
CA ARG A 280 -11.95 -15.58 16.23
C ARG A 280 -12.32 -15.40 17.70
N ARG A 281 -11.51 -15.94 18.62
CA ARG A 281 -11.69 -15.77 20.08
C ARG A 281 -11.25 -14.39 20.58
N SER A 282 -10.50 -13.62 19.80
CA SER A 282 -9.97 -12.33 20.21
C SER A 282 -10.55 -11.22 19.35
N ALA A 283 -11.37 -10.37 19.96
CA ALA A 283 -11.94 -9.22 19.27
C ALA A 283 -10.90 -8.16 18.86
N ALA A 284 -9.61 -8.33 19.21
CA ALA A 284 -8.51 -7.42 18.89
C ALA A 284 -7.51 -7.96 17.83
N LEU A 285 -7.75 -9.14 17.25
CA LEU A 285 -6.85 -9.82 16.30
C LEU A 285 -7.45 -9.97 14.89
N GLY A 286 -7.74 -11.18 14.41
CA GLY A 286 -8.12 -11.40 13.00
C GLY A 286 -9.54 -10.96 12.63
N VAL A 287 -10.55 -11.26 13.43
CA VAL A 287 -11.94 -10.74 13.22
C VAL A 287 -12.18 -9.46 14.01
N ILE A 288 -11.17 -8.58 14.04
CA ILE A 288 -11.17 -7.39 14.88
C ILE A 288 -12.50 -6.65 14.78
N LYS A 289 -13.17 -6.49 15.91
CA LYS A 289 -14.41 -5.72 16.00
C LYS A 289 -14.04 -4.31 16.43
N PHE A 290 -14.63 -3.32 15.79
CA PHE A 290 -14.28 -1.95 16.09
C PHE A 290 -14.74 -1.59 17.52
N PRO A 291 -13.86 -1.04 18.38
CA PRO A 291 -14.20 -0.74 19.76
C PRO A 291 -15.19 0.43 19.85
N LYS A 292 -16.26 0.26 20.64
CA LYS A 292 -17.36 1.21 20.86
C LYS A 292 -17.48 1.57 22.33
N ARG A 293 -18.02 2.76 22.64
CA ARG A 293 -18.34 3.18 24.01
C ARG A 293 -19.74 2.71 24.46
N PRO A 294 -20.00 2.53 25.77
CA PRO A 294 -21.32 2.13 26.30
C PRO A 294 -22.49 3.06 25.99
N THR A 295 -22.20 4.34 25.75
CA THR A 295 -23.22 5.37 25.49
C THR A 295 -23.61 5.45 24.02
N GLU A 296 -22.94 4.69 23.15
CA GLU A 296 -23.33 4.56 21.75
C GLU A 296 -24.51 3.59 21.67
N PRO A 297 -25.65 3.98 21.07
CA PRO A 297 -26.80 3.08 20.94
C PRO A 297 -26.40 1.83 20.15
N ASP A 298 -27.05 0.70 20.46
CA ASP A 298 -26.99 -0.53 19.66
C ASP A 298 -27.81 -0.35 18.37
N SER A 299 -27.49 0.70 17.62
CA SER A 299 -28.06 1.02 16.33
C SER A 299 -26.99 0.82 15.27
N SER A 300 -27.44 0.54 14.05
CA SER A 300 -26.58 0.49 12.86
C SER A 300 -25.92 1.83 12.52
N ASP A 301 -26.25 2.92 13.24
CA ASP A 301 -25.72 4.26 13.09
C ASP A 301 -24.79 4.62 14.25
N VAL A 302 -23.58 4.07 14.21
CA VAL A 302 -22.49 4.54 15.07
C VAL A 302 -22.05 5.90 14.55
N ASN A 303 -22.13 6.93 15.41
CA ASN A 303 -21.59 8.25 15.10
C ASN A 303 -20.05 8.19 15.07
N TYR A 304 -19.51 7.98 13.87
CA TYR A 304 -18.09 8.01 13.49
C TYR A 304 -17.31 9.15 14.16
N ALA A 305 -17.93 10.32 14.32
CA ALA A 305 -17.28 11.50 14.87
C ALA A 305 -17.12 11.49 16.40
N GLU A 306 -17.90 10.65 17.07
CA GLU A 306 -17.88 10.51 18.52
C GLU A 306 -16.91 9.42 18.94
N ALA A 307 -16.87 8.28 18.23
CA ALA A 307 -15.92 7.18 18.42
C ALA A 307 -14.45 7.60 18.16
N TYR A 308 -14.21 8.49 17.20
CA TYR A 308 -12.88 9.06 16.94
C TYR A 308 -12.40 10.04 18.01
N ARG A 309 -13.23 11.03 18.40
CA ARG A 309 -12.92 11.94 19.52
C ARG A 309 -12.64 11.19 20.83
N SER A 310 -13.19 9.99 20.89
CA SER A 310 -13.21 9.09 22.02
C SER A 310 -11.96 8.20 22.15
N THR A 311 -11.32 7.86 21.02
CA THR A 311 -10.08 7.05 20.92
C THR A 311 -8.80 7.91 20.87
N GLN A 312 -8.91 9.22 20.64
CA GLN A 312 -7.77 10.14 20.75
C GLN A 312 -7.40 10.41 22.21
N MET A 313 -6.17 10.06 22.62
CA MET A 313 -5.55 10.85 23.70
C MET A 313 -5.25 12.24 23.14
N PRO A 314 -5.57 13.33 23.87
CA PRO A 314 -5.29 14.69 23.41
C PRO A 314 -3.81 14.85 23.04
N LYS A 315 -3.54 15.43 21.87
CA LYS A 315 -2.20 15.92 21.53
C LYS A 315 -1.83 17.01 22.54
N GLY A 316 -0.88 16.74 23.44
CA GLY A 316 -0.25 17.77 24.28
C GLY A 316 -0.31 17.60 25.81
N MET A 317 -1.06 16.64 26.36
CA MET A 317 -0.93 16.35 27.80
C MET A 317 0.16 15.32 28.04
N GLY A 318 1.37 15.85 28.29
CA GLY A 318 2.42 15.10 28.96
C GLY A 318 1.96 14.59 30.33
N HIS A 319 2.58 13.49 30.75
CA HIS A 319 2.71 13.03 32.14
C HIS A 319 1.98 13.90 33.19
N GLY A 320 0.71 13.60 33.49
CA GLY A 320 0.02 14.38 34.53
C GLY A 320 -1.49 14.24 34.68
N LEU A 321 -2.15 13.23 34.11
CA LEU A 321 -3.56 12.97 34.45
C LEU A 321 -3.66 11.77 35.38
N ASN A 322 -4.14 12.05 36.59
CA ASN A 322 -4.39 11.11 37.67
C ASN A 322 -5.04 9.81 37.19
N GLU A 323 -4.52 8.69 37.70
CA GLU A 323 -5.02 7.33 37.49
C GLU A 323 -6.46 7.12 38.01
N THR A 324 -7.08 8.13 38.62
CA THR A 324 -8.41 8.07 39.23
C THR A 324 -9.57 8.35 38.27
N ALA A 325 -9.32 8.72 37.00
CA ALA A 325 -10.36 8.77 35.96
C ALA A 325 -10.63 7.41 35.28
N ARG A 326 -10.00 6.32 35.74
CA ARG A 326 -10.05 4.97 35.15
C ARG A 326 -11.25 4.11 35.55
N VAL A 327 -12.24 4.63 36.26
CA VAL A 327 -13.39 3.85 36.72
C VAL A 327 -14.66 4.36 36.04
N GLY A 328 -15.07 3.74 34.93
CA GLY A 328 -16.44 3.90 34.41
C GLY A 328 -16.70 3.73 32.91
N SER A 329 -15.72 3.87 32.01
CA SER A 329 -15.96 3.82 30.55
C SER A 329 -15.68 2.42 29.97
N LYS A 330 -16.66 1.52 30.03
CA LYS A 330 -16.55 0.13 29.54
C LYS A 330 -16.53 0.04 28.01
N TRP A 331 -15.38 0.27 27.38
CA TRP A 331 -15.22 -0.05 25.95
C TRP A 331 -15.58 -1.51 25.66
N ALA A 332 -16.33 -1.74 24.59
CA ALA A 332 -16.67 -3.07 24.12
C ALA A 332 -16.30 -3.20 22.64
N PRO A 333 -15.82 -4.37 22.18
CA PRO A 333 -15.50 -5.56 22.97
C PRO A 333 -14.13 -5.51 23.67
N PHE A 334 -13.30 -4.51 23.37
CA PHE A 334 -12.02 -4.30 24.05
C PHE A 334 -11.65 -2.82 24.09
N GLU A 335 -10.76 -2.43 25.00
CA GLU A 335 -10.23 -1.08 25.04
C GLU A 335 -9.25 -0.84 23.88
N PRO A 336 -9.36 0.25 23.10
CA PRO A 336 -8.49 0.52 21.95
C PRO A 336 -6.97 0.37 22.23
N GLN A 337 -6.52 0.68 23.45
CA GLN A 337 -5.13 0.52 23.90
C GLN A 337 -4.63 -0.93 23.99
N LEU A 338 -5.54 -1.90 23.99
CA LEU A 338 -5.22 -3.32 23.91
C LEU A 338 -4.99 -3.79 22.47
N PHE A 339 -5.29 -2.96 21.45
CA PHE A 339 -4.92 -3.26 20.07
C PHE A 339 -3.41 -3.49 19.95
N ARG A 340 -3.04 -4.54 19.23
CA ARG A 340 -1.65 -4.92 18.98
C ARG A 340 -1.38 -4.87 17.47
N PRO A 341 -0.84 -3.75 16.94
CA PRO A 341 -0.64 -3.56 15.50
C PRO A 341 0.44 -4.47 14.89
N TYR A 342 1.19 -5.20 15.72
CA TYR A 342 2.23 -6.14 15.28
C TYR A 342 2.04 -7.55 15.86
N ALA A 343 0.87 -7.83 16.47
CA ALA A 343 0.57 -9.20 16.87
C ALA A 343 0.34 -10.07 15.64
N SER A 344 0.80 -11.32 15.72
CA SER A 344 0.62 -12.33 14.69
C SER A 344 -0.84 -12.75 14.55
N ARG A 345 -1.24 -13.01 13.30
CA ARG A 345 -2.63 -13.30 12.87
C ARG A 345 -2.60 -14.23 11.67
N GLN A 346 -3.69 -14.97 11.45
CA GLN A 346 -3.88 -15.81 10.26
C GLN A 346 -3.91 -14.97 8.98
N ARG A 347 -4.57 -13.82 9.02
CA ARG A 347 -4.61 -12.92 7.87
C ARG A 347 -3.33 -12.12 7.74
N TRP A 348 -2.79 -12.07 6.53
CA TRP A 348 -1.61 -11.27 6.17
C TRP A 348 -1.92 -9.86 5.67
N PHE A 349 -3.18 -9.45 5.77
CA PHE A 349 -3.67 -8.11 5.47
C PHE A 349 -4.24 -7.39 6.69
N ARG A 350 -4.17 -6.06 6.67
CA ARG A 350 -4.86 -5.13 7.55
C ARG A 350 -6.18 -4.79 6.88
N THR A 351 -7.26 -4.83 7.63
CA THR A 351 -8.59 -4.40 7.19
C THR A 351 -8.86 -2.94 7.56
N PRO A 352 -10.00 -2.36 7.11
CA PRO A 352 -10.45 -1.05 7.53
C PRO A 352 -10.31 -0.78 9.04
N ASN A 353 -10.74 -1.72 9.90
CA ASN A 353 -10.61 -1.58 11.35
C ASN A 353 -9.15 -1.52 11.82
N ASP A 354 -8.30 -2.37 11.24
CA ASP A 354 -6.88 -2.42 11.58
C ASP A 354 -6.16 -1.14 11.20
N ALA A 355 -6.37 -0.67 9.97
CA ALA A 355 -5.76 0.55 9.45
C ALA A 355 -6.22 1.76 10.27
N TYR A 356 -7.51 1.80 10.63
CA TYR A 356 -8.06 2.81 11.54
C TYR A 356 -7.33 2.84 12.89
N LEU A 357 -7.24 1.70 13.58
CA LEU A 357 -6.63 1.63 14.91
C LEU A 357 -5.10 1.78 14.89
N ALA A 358 -4.44 1.47 13.76
CA ALA A 358 -2.98 1.49 13.64
C ALA A 358 -2.42 2.83 13.14
N ALA A 359 -3.05 3.43 12.14
CA ALA A 359 -2.42 4.45 11.30
C ALA A 359 -3.32 5.66 11.01
N HIS A 360 -4.64 5.50 11.07
CA HIS A 360 -5.54 6.50 10.48
C HIS A 360 -6.19 7.41 11.51
N TYR A 361 -5.81 8.68 11.40
CA TYR A 361 -6.42 9.80 12.09
C TYR A 361 -6.94 10.80 11.06
N HIS A 362 -8.18 10.67 10.58
CA HIS A 362 -8.75 11.68 9.68
C HIS A 362 -9.43 12.79 10.51
N ASP A 363 -9.04 14.05 10.31
CA ASP A 363 -9.78 15.21 10.86
C ASP A 363 -11.04 15.55 10.03
N ASP A 364 -11.31 14.81 8.94
CA ASP A 364 -12.49 14.94 8.06
C ASP A 364 -13.82 14.54 8.71
N LEU A 365 -13.79 14.23 9.99
CA LEU A 365 -14.95 14.02 10.84
C LEU A 365 -16.06 15.06 10.70
N LEU A 366 -15.70 16.27 10.24
CA LEU A 366 -16.61 17.40 10.05
C LEU A 366 -17.48 17.28 8.78
N LEU A 367 -17.21 16.32 7.89
CA LEU A 367 -17.92 16.15 6.61
C LEU A 367 -18.90 14.96 6.59
N GLY A 368 -18.92 14.11 7.63
CA GLY A 368 -19.85 12.98 7.79
C GLY A 368 -19.27 11.59 7.44
N ASP A 369 -19.82 10.54 8.07
CA ASP A 369 -19.30 9.15 8.03
C ASP A 369 -19.14 8.61 6.60
N MET A 370 -20.12 8.87 5.74
CA MET A 370 -20.09 8.51 4.32
C MET A 370 -18.86 9.06 3.61
N ILE A 371 -18.58 10.36 3.73
CA ILE A 371 -17.44 11.01 3.07
C ILE A 371 -16.12 10.44 3.61
N ALA A 372 -16.03 10.22 4.92
CA ALA A 372 -14.84 9.68 5.55
C ALA A 372 -14.56 8.23 5.13
N VAL A 373 -15.56 7.35 5.10
CA VAL A 373 -15.44 5.95 4.64
C VAL A 373 -15.03 5.88 3.16
N THR A 374 -15.60 6.77 2.35
CA THR A 374 -15.29 6.89 0.92
C THR A 374 -13.84 7.25 0.69
N ARG A 375 -13.39 8.31 1.35
CA ARG A 375 -12.00 8.78 1.30
C ARG A 375 -11.05 7.71 1.83
N PHE A 376 -11.46 7.06 2.93
CA PHE A 376 -10.68 6.03 3.58
C PHE A 376 -10.47 4.81 2.67
N SER A 377 -11.56 4.33 2.03
CA SER A 377 -11.56 3.19 1.10
C SER A 377 -10.76 3.45 -0.17
N ALA A 378 -10.94 4.62 -0.77
CA ALA A 378 -10.43 4.89 -2.11
C ALA A 378 -9.02 5.50 -2.15
N TYR A 379 -8.61 6.25 -1.12
CA TYR A 379 -7.38 7.05 -1.20
C TYR A 379 -6.39 6.80 -0.07
N SER A 380 -6.87 6.31 1.07
CA SER A 380 -6.07 6.38 2.29
C SER A 380 -5.40 5.07 2.68
N GLY A 381 -5.77 3.95 2.07
CA GLY A 381 -5.19 2.65 2.41
C GLY A 381 -5.97 1.84 3.44
N ALA A 382 -7.29 1.71 3.23
CA ALA A 382 -8.13 0.85 4.08
C ALA A 382 -7.64 -0.61 4.16
N PHE A 383 -6.89 -1.09 3.16
CA PHE A 383 -6.29 -2.42 3.14
C PHE A 383 -4.78 -2.34 2.89
N HIS A 384 -4.00 -2.99 3.76
CA HIS A 384 -2.53 -2.98 3.69
C HIS A 384 -1.95 -4.34 4.08
N MET A 385 -0.72 -4.65 3.71
CA MET A 385 -0.07 -5.88 4.18
C MET A 385 0.37 -5.74 5.65
N THR A 386 0.29 -6.85 6.37
CA THR A 386 0.87 -7.01 7.71
C THR A 386 2.40 -7.18 7.62
N ALA A 387 3.06 -7.24 8.78
CA ALA A 387 4.47 -7.53 8.86
C ALA A 387 4.80 -8.94 8.30
N GLU A 388 3.92 -9.91 8.51
CA GLU A 388 4.00 -11.28 8.05
C GLU A 388 3.82 -11.38 6.53
N GLY A 389 2.80 -10.71 5.98
CA GLY A 389 2.62 -10.63 4.53
C GLY A 389 3.81 -9.98 3.84
N HIS A 390 4.37 -8.91 4.42
CA HIS A 390 5.61 -8.33 3.92
C HIS A 390 6.81 -9.28 4.04
N ALA A 391 6.90 -10.11 5.08
CA ALA A 391 7.97 -11.10 5.21
C ALA A 391 7.85 -12.17 4.13
N ALA A 392 6.65 -12.71 3.90
CA ALA A 392 6.44 -13.70 2.84
C ALA A 392 6.84 -13.17 1.46
N ILE A 393 6.45 -11.94 1.09
CA ILE A 393 6.91 -11.35 -0.18
C ILE A 393 8.42 -11.11 -0.17
N ALA A 394 9.00 -10.72 0.97
CA ALA A 394 10.44 -10.51 1.09
C ALA A 394 11.23 -11.79 0.79
N ASP A 395 10.73 -12.96 1.20
CA ASP A 395 11.37 -14.25 0.91
C ASP A 395 11.41 -14.51 -0.61
N ALA A 396 10.31 -14.25 -1.33
CA ALA A 396 10.29 -14.36 -2.79
C ALA A 396 11.22 -13.35 -3.49
N VAL A 397 11.26 -12.11 -2.99
CA VAL A 397 12.15 -11.05 -3.52
C VAL A 397 13.61 -11.40 -3.26
N HIS A 398 13.91 -11.87 -2.07
CA HIS A 398 15.25 -12.23 -1.60
C HIS A 398 15.85 -13.37 -2.44
N GLU A 399 15.09 -14.42 -2.69
CA GLU A 399 15.51 -15.54 -3.56
C GLU A 399 15.98 -15.04 -4.94
N LYS A 400 15.20 -14.13 -5.56
CA LYS A 400 15.57 -13.52 -6.84
C LYS A 400 16.71 -12.53 -6.74
N ALA A 401 16.79 -11.78 -5.65
CA ALA A 401 17.90 -10.86 -5.41
C ALA A 401 19.23 -11.60 -5.32
N ARG A 402 19.27 -12.73 -4.61
CA ARG A 402 20.46 -13.59 -4.51
C ARG A 402 20.95 -14.07 -5.87
N GLU A 403 20.02 -14.59 -6.69
CA GLU A 403 20.31 -15.09 -8.04
C GLU A 403 21.00 -14.02 -8.90
N VAL A 404 20.46 -12.80 -8.93
CA VAL A 404 20.97 -11.73 -9.81
C VAL A 404 22.19 -11.00 -9.25
N LEU A 405 22.39 -11.02 -7.92
CA LEU A 405 23.60 -10.49 -7.27
C LEU A 405 24.75 -11.51 -7.25
N GLY A 406 24.50 -12.77 -7.57
CA GLY A 406 25.48 -13.85 -7.58
C GLY A 406 25.91 -14.28 -6.17
N ARG A 407 24.95 -14.46 -5.26
CA ARG A 407 25.17 -14.71 -3.81
C ARG A 407 24.41 -15.91 -3.26
#